data_AF-A0ABC9YYT2-F1
#
_entry.id   AF-A0ABC9YYT2-F1
#
_cell.length_a   1.000
_cell.length_b   1.000
_cell.length_c   1.000
_cell.angle_alpha   90.00
_cell.angle_beta   90.00
_cell.angle_gamma   90.00
#
_symmetry.space_group_name_H-M   'P 1'
#
loop_
_entity.id
_entity.type
_entity.pdbx_description
1 polymer ?
#
loop_
_entity_poly.entity_id
_entity_poly.type
_entity_poly.pdbx_seq_one_letter_code
_entity_poly.pdbx_strand_id
1 'polypeptide(L)'
;MTMRTTPAPAVEGQGPDGNTEAAHGGNVYTDPALAFHDVGLTFENGTHALDGIHIAIRPGEFVSLVGSSGCGKSTLLRLAAGFEKPTTGTVSVASAKVGYVFQEATLLP
;
A
#
# COMPACT_ATOMS: atom_id res chain seq x y z
N MET A 1 -6.21 13.49 7.14
CA MET A 1 -6.41 12.07 6.76
C MET A 1 -5.82 11.23 7.88
N THR A 2 -6.57 10.28 8.41
CA THR A 2 -6.17 9.47 9.58
C THR A 2 -6.20 8.00 9.17
N MET A 3 -5.14 7.27 9.53
CA MET A 3 -5.00 5.85 9.28
C MET A 3 -5.28 5.08 10.58
N ARG A 4 -6.10 4.04 10.51
CA ARG A 4 -6.31 3.08 11.60
C ARG A 4 -5.86 1.71 11.15
N THR A 5 -5.14 1.01 12.01
CA THR A 5 -4.57 -0.30 11.71
C THR A 5 -5.07 -1.33 12.71
N THR A 6 -5.44 -2.49 12.21
CA THR A 6 -5.60 -3.70 13.01
C THR A 6 -4.39 -4.59 12.72
N PRO A 7 -3.66 -5.07 13.74
CA PRO A 7 -2.53 -5.95 13.53
C PRO A 7 -2.99 -7.26 12.90
N ALA A 8 -2.08 -7.93 12.20
CA ALA A 8 -2.33 -9.25 11.64
C ALA A 8 -2.76 -10.23 12.74
N PRO A 9 -3.75 -11.11 12.48
CA PRO A 9 -3.99 -12.23 13.36
C PRO A 9 -2.71 -13.07 13.46
N ALA A 10 -2.39 -13.58 14.66
CA ALA A 10 -1.26 -14.48 14.84
C ALA A 10 -1.47 -15.71 13.95
N VAL A 11 -0.65 -15.86 12.92
CA VAL A 11 -0.68 -17.05 12.06
C VAL A 11 -0.09 -18.22 12.84
N GLU A 12 -0.94 -19.14 13.29
CA GLU A 12 -0.52 -20.43 13.82
C GLU A 12 0.03 -21.27 12.65
N GLY A 13 1.26 -21.79 12.82
CA GLY A 13 2.18 -22.09 11.74
C GLY A 13 1.73 -23.13 10.71
N GLN A 14 2.22 -22.97 9.48
CA GLN A 14 2.24 -24.01 8.45
C GLN A 14 3.69 -24.15 7.95
N GLY A 15 4.28 -25.32 8.19
CA GLY A 15 5.64 -25.71 7.79
C GLY A 15 5.79 -25.92 6.27
N PRO A 16 7.02 -26.23 5.80
CA PRO A 16 7.52 -25.76 4.52
C PRO A 16 7.32 -26.76 3.37
N ASP A 17 6.80 -26.27 2.24
CA ASP A 17 6.89 -26.93 0.94
C ASP A 17 8.20 -26.45 0.30
N GLY A 18 9.19 -27.34 0.24
CA GLY A 18 10.55 -27.00 -0.16
C GLY A 18 10.71 -26.66 -1.64
N ASN A 19 11.28 -25.49 -1.91
CA ASN A 19 12.28 -25.29 -2.95
C ASN A 19 13.28 -24.19 -2.53
N THR A 20 14.55 -24.48 -2.82
CA THR A 20 15.75 -23.76 -2.40
C THR A 20 15.85 -22.37 -3.02
N GLU A 21 15.90 -21.33 -2.19
CA GLU A 21 16.75 -20.15 -2.42
C GLU A 21 17.31 -19.65 -1.09
N ALA A 22 18.63 -19.54 -1.04
CA ALA A 22 19.40 -19.41 0.18
C ALA A 22 19.51 -17.96 0.66
N ALA A 23 19.65 -17.84 1.98
CA ALA A 23 20.19 -16.70 2.72
C ALA A 23 19.35 -15.42 2.70
N HIS A 24 18.34 -15.37 3.57
CA HIS A 24 18.15 -14.30 4.56
C HIS A 24 17.32 -14.90 5.71
N GLY A 25 17.98 -15.19 6.84
CA GLY A 25 17.33 -15.58 8.09
C GLY A 25 16.61 -14.41 8.78
N GLY A 26 15.93 -13.57 8.00
CA GLY A 26 15.06 -12.52 8.47
C GLY A 26 13.63 -13.07 8.51
N ASN A 27 12.94 -12.83 9.62
CA ASN A 27 11.51 -13.05 9.70
C ASN A 27 10.83 -12.45 8.46
N VAL A 28 10.22 -13.29 7.59
CA VAL A 28 9.60 -12.89 6.31
C VAL A 28 8.49 -11.83 6.49
N TYR A 29 8.11 -11.55 7.74
CA TYR A 29 7.14 -10.55 8.16
C TYR A 29 7.73 -9.17 8.55
N THR A 30 9.05 -8.94 8.47
CA THR A 30 9.62 -7.62 8.84
C THR A 30 9.51 -6.58 7.74
N ASP A 31 9.59 -6.99 6.48
CA ASP A 31 9.56 -6.05 5.37
C ASP A 31 8.12 -5.61 5.09
N PRO A 32 7.87 -4.29 4.93
CA PRO A 32 6.53 -3.80 4.67
C PRO A 32 6.02 -4.33 3.33
N ALA A 33 4.77 -4.82 3.33
CA ALA A 33 4.08 -5.21 2.11
C ALA A 33 3.82 -4.01 1.18
N LEU A 34 3.60 -2.83 1.77
CA LEU A 34 3.43 -1.56 1.07
C LEU A 34 4.10 -0.45 1.91
N ALA A 35 4.95 0.35 1.28
CA ALA A 35 5.52 1.54 1.91
C ALA A 35 5.48 2.77 1.01
N PHE A 36 5.19 3.91 1.63
CA PHE A 36 5.28 5.26 1.09
C PHE A 36 6.37 5.98 1.87
N HIS A 37 7.36 6.50 1.16
CA HIS A 37 8.43 7.31 1.74
C HIS A 37 8.41 8.69 1.08
N ASP A 38 8.03 9.69 1.87
CA ASP A 38 7.94 11.10 1.46
C ASP A 38 7.11 11.36 0.20
N VAL A 39 6.01 10.63 0.08
CA VAL A 39 5.25 10.61 -1.16
C VAL A 39 4.39 11.87 -1.30
N GLY A 40 4.66 12.62 -2.36
CA GLY A 40 3.84 13.74 -2.81
C GLY A 40 3.27 13.48 -4.19
N LEU A 41 2.08 14.01 -4.45
CA LEU A 41 1.47 14.00 -5.78
C LEU A 41 0.82 15.35 -6.09
N THR A 42 1.27 15.94 -7.20
CA THR A 42 0.64 17.09 -7.84
C THR A 42 0.20 16.67 -9.24
N PHE A 43 -1.10 16.82 -9.52
CA PHE A 43 -1.64 16.52 -10.84
C PHE A 43 -1.22 17.59 -11.86
N GLU A 44 -1.29 17.27 -13.16
CA GLU A 44 -0.92 18.19 -14.25
C GLU A 44 -1.70 19.52 -14.24
N ASN A 45 -2.92 19.49 -13.70
CA ASN A 45 -3.76 20.68 -13.53
C ASN A 45 -3.32 21.59 -12.35
N GLY A 46 -2.20 21.28 -11.68
CA GLY A 46 -1.67 22.02 -10.54
C GLY A 46 -2.29 21.65 -9.19
N THR A 47 -3.19 20.67 -9.13
CA THR A 47 -3.82 20.27 -7.86
C THR A 47 -2.84 19.44 -7.02
N HIS A 48 -2.46 19.98 -5.85
CA HIS A 48 -1.68 19.27 -4.84
C HIS A 48 -2.59 18.28 -4.09
N ALA A 49 -2.47 17.00 -4.42
CA ALA A 49 -3.36 15.96 -3.90
C ALA A 49 -2.81 15.26 -2.66
N LEU A 50 -1.49 15.11 -2.58
CA LEU A 50 -0.77 14.50 -1.46
C LEU A 50 0.54 15.25 -1.23
N ASP A 51 0.93 15.35 0.04
CA ASP A 51 2.14 16.06 0.47
C ASP A 51 2.80 15.30 1.62
N GLY A 52 4.05 14.89 1.43
CA GLY A 52 4.89 14.24 2.44
C GLY A 52 4.27 13.01 3.12
N ILE A 53 3.67 12.08 2.36
CA ILE A 53 3.05 10.89 2.93
C ILE A 53 4.10 9.84 3.30
N HIS A 54 4.11 9.43 4.58
CA HIS A 54 4.95 8.36 5.12
C HIS A 54 4.08 7.27 5.75
N ILE A 55 4.06 6.10 5.13
CA ILE A 55 3.22 4.97 5.57
C ILE A 55 4.02 3.68 5.37
N ALA A 56 3.98 2.77 6.34
CA ALA A 56 4.45 1.41 6.17
C ALA A 56 3.36 0.45 6.64
N ILE A 57 2.96 -0.47 5.78
CA ILE A 57 1.95 -1.50 6.05
C ILE A 57 2.66 -2.85 6.01
N ARG A 58 2.58 -3.60 7.11
CA ARG A 58 3.18 -4.93 7.20
C ARG A 58 2.29 -6.00 6.58
N PRO A 59 2.87 -7.14 6.17
CA PRO A 59 2.08 -8.29 5.74
C PRO A 59 1.04 -8.69 6.80
N GLY A 60 -0.21 -8.85 6.38
CA GLY A 60 -1.33 -9.23 7.25
C GLY A 60 -2.00 -8.09 8.02
N GLU A 61 -1.49 -6.86 7.99
CA GLU A 61 -2.17 -5.72 8.61
C GLU A 61 -3.44 -5.35 7.81
N PHE A 62 -4.52 -5.10 8.55
CA PHE A 62 -5.73 -4.52 7.97
C PHE A 62 -5.77 -3.02 8.26
N VAL A 63 -5.76 -2.21 7.22
CA VAL A 63 -5.69 -0.75 7.34
C VAL A 63 -6.95 -0.11 6.79
N SER A 64 -7.51 0.81 7.58
CA SER A 64 -8.57 1.71 7.13
C SER A 64 -8.07 3.15 7.04
N LEU A 65 -8.40 3.80 5.94
CA LEU A 65 -8.06 5.20 5.68
C LEU A 65 -9.30 6.08 5.78
N VAL A 66 -9.30 7.02 6.73
CA VAL A 66 -10.46 7.85 7.04
C VAL A 66 -10.12 9.33 6.89
N GLY A 67 -11.03 10.10 6.32
CA GLY A 67 -10.87 11.55 6.16
C GLY A 67 -11.95 12.17 5.27
N SER A 68 -12.07 13.50 5.32
CA SER A 68 -13.01 14.28 4.52
C SER A 68 -12.93 13.98 3.02
N SER A 69 -13.99 14.26 2.26
CA SER A 69 -13.92 14.23 0.80
C SER A 69 -12.83 15.18 0.30
N GLY A 70 -12.09 14.79 -0.74
CA GLY A 70 -11.00 15.60 -1.31
C GLY A 70 -9.65 15.53 -0.60
N CYS A 71 -9.51 14.85 0.55
CA CYS A 71 -8.23 14.78 1.27
C CYS A 71 -7.18 13.82 0.68
N GLY A 72 -7.37 13.32 -0.56
CA GLY A 72 -6.39 12.48 -1.24
C GLY A 72 -6.52 10.96 -1.03
N LYS A 73 -7.57 10.45 -0.37
CA LYS A 73 -7.73 8.99 -0.11
C LYS A 73 -7.67 8.13 -1.37
N SER A 74 -8.52 8.43 -2.36
CA SER A 74 -8.57 7.67 -3.61
C SER A 74 -7.26 7.80 -4.38
N THR A 75 -6.61 8.97 -4.32
CA THR A 75 -5.28 9.21 -4.88
C THR A 75 -4.22 8.31 -4.24
N LEU A 76 -4.20 8.21 -2.91
CA LEU A 76 -3.27 7.33 -2.19
C LEU A 76 -3.48 5.85 -2.57
N LEU A 77 -4.74 5.41 -2.65
CA LEU A 77 -5.06 4.04 -3.06
C LEU A 77 -4.67 3.76 -4.52
N ARG A 78 -4.78 4.74 -5.42
CA ARG A 78 -4.32 4.62 -6.81
C ARG A 78 -2.79 4.53 -6.91
N LEU A 79 -2.05 5.28 -6.09
CA LEU A 79 -0.60 5.15 -5.98
C LEU A 79 -0.20 3.77 -5.45
N ALA A 80 -0.89 3.27 -4.42
CA ALA A 80 -0.68 1.91 -3.90
C ALA A 80 -0.91 0.83 -4.97
N ALA A 81 -1.90 1.04 -5.83
CA ALA A 81 -2.24 0.14 -6.93
C ALA A 81 -1.35 0.31 -8.18
N GLY A 82 -0.45 1.29 -8.19
CA GLY A 82 0.43 1.58 -9.33
C GLY A 82 -0.27 2.26 -10.51
N PHE A 83 -1.49 2.79 -10.34
CA PHE A 83 -2.20 3.54 -11.39
C PHE A 83 -1.66 4.95 -11.59
N GLU A 84 -1.08 5.53 -10.55
CA GLU A 84 -0.46 6.85 -10.57
C GLU A 84 1.03 6.71 -10.21
N LYS A 85 1.84 7.67 -10.64
CA LYS A 85 3.24 7.78 -10.19
C LYS A 85 3.38 8.99 -9.28
N PRO A 86 4.09 8.86 -8.14
CA PRO A 86 4.29 9.99 -7.26
C PRO A 86 5.15 11.07 -7.95
N THR A 87 4.88 12.34 -7.65
CA THR A 87 5.70 13.46 -8.12
C THR A 87 7.00 13.57 -7.30
N THR A 88 6.94 13.19 -6.03
CA THR A 88 8.08 13.16 -5.10
C THR A 88 8.03 11.91 -4.22
N GLY A 89 9.18 11.49 -3.69
CA GLY A 89 9.28 10.31 -2.85
C GLY A 89 9.17 8.99 -3.61
N THR A 90 8.93 7.91 -2.88
CA THR A 90 8.90 6.55 -3.44
C THR A 90 7.77 5.70 -2.87
N VAL A 91 7.17 4.87 -3.71
CA VAL A 91 6.21 3.82 -3.32
C VAL A 91 6.84 2.47 -3.61
N SER A 92 6.85 1.58 -2.62
CA SER A 92 7.35 0.20 -2.76
C SER A 92 6.28 -0.82 -2.38
N VAL A 93 6.10 -1.84 -3.20
CA VAL A 93 5.16 -2.94 -2.96
C VAL A 93 5.94 -4.25 -3.02
N ALA A 94 5.87 -5.07 -1.96
CA ALA A 94 6.65 -6.31 -1.87
C ALA A 94 6.16 -7.40 -2.85
N SER A 95 4.87 -7.39 -3.19
CA SER A 95 4.25 -8.35 -4.11
C SER A 95 3.80 -7.64 -5.39
N ALA A 96 4.06 -8.27 -6.55
CA ALA A 96 3.59 -7.78 -7.85
C ALA A 96 2.07 -7.98 -8.06
N LYS A 97 1.37 -8.64 -7.13
CA LYS A 97 -0.07 -8.92 -7.23
C LYS A 97 -0.86 -7.96 -6.34
N VAL A 98 -1.47 -6.95 -6.94
CA VAL A 98 -2.37 -6.00 -6.25
C VAL A 98 -3.80 -6.20 -6.74
N GLY A 99 -4.73 -6.43 -5.81
CA GLY A 99 -6.17 -6.40 -6.07
C GLY A 99 -6.72 -5.00 -5.78
N TYR A 100 -7.51 -4.46 -6.70
CA TYR A 100 -8.14 -3.15 -6.54
C TYR A 100 -9.64 -3.24 -6.85
N VAL A 101 -10.46 -2.69 -5.95
CA VAL A 101 -11.91 -2.58 -6.13
C VAL A 101 -12.26 -1.12 -6.33
N PHE A 102 -12.91 -0.82 -7.45
CA PHE A 102 -13.30 0.54 -7.80
C PHE A 102 -14.48 1.01 -6.95
N GLN A 103 -14.50 2.31 -6.66
CA GLN A 103 -15.58 2.92 -5.87
C GLN A 103 -16.91 2.91 -6.63
N GLU A 104 -16.87 3.03 -7.96
CA GLU A 104 -18.03 2.85 -8.82
C GLU A 104 -17.96 1.48 -9.50
N ALA A 105 -19.11 0.81 -9.59
CA ALA A 105 -19.22 -0.47 -10.26
C ALA A 105 -19.07 -0.27 -11.77
N THR A 106 -17.85 -0.27 -12.26
CA THR A 106 -17.57 -0.38 -13.69
C THR A 106 -17.64 -1.86 -14.04
N LEU A 107 -18.72 -2.28 -14.71
CA LEU A 107 -18.71 -3.57 -15.39
C LEU A 107 -17.59 -3.54 -16.41
N LEU A 108 -16.71 -4.54 -16.38
CA LEU A 108 -15.80 -4.78 -17.48
C LEU A 108 -16.67 -5.11 -18.71
N PRO A 109 -16.40 -4.50 -19.88
CA PRO A 109 -17.13 -4.85 -21.10
C PRO A 109 -16.95 -6.33 -21.48
#